data_AF-A0A5D8QHW0-F1
#
_entry.id   AF-A0A5D8QHW0-F1
#
_cell.length_a   1.000
_cell.length_b   1.000
_cell.length_c   1.000
_cell.angle_alpha   90.00
_cell.angle_beta   90.00
_cell.angle_gamma   90.00
#
_symmetry.space_group_name_H-M   'P 1'
#
loop_
_entity.id
_entity.type
_entity.pdbx_description
1 polymer ?
#
loop_
_entity_poly.entity_id
_entity_poly.type
_entity_poly.pdbx_seq_one_letter_code
_entity_poly.pdbx_strand_id
1 'polypeptide(L)'
;MGMGAKMKRRDGFTLIEILAVVAIMSVVAIVATSLFYTGSNTYIKSEKSMEIKQNVRSAMEAITSDIKRTGDASKIYVKDITRSGKTYKALYVGDNVYYYDDSKKSICMNNNNGQELANEIDSFTFSIDGRKITVIITGTDGFTLNNVVFLPK
;
A
#
# COMPACT_ATOMS: atom_id res chain seq x y z
N MET A 1 51.50 -51.35 46.42
CA MET A 1 50.77 -51.58 45.15
C MET A 1 49.62 -50.59 45.10
N GLY A 2 49.42 -49.70 44.14
CA GLY A 2 50.20 -49.14 43.06
C GLY A 2 49.37 -47.92 42.60
N MET A 3 50.00 -46.77 42.41
CA MET A 3 49.36 -45.51 42.04
C MET A 3 48.58 -45.60 40.73
N GLY A 4 47.43 -44.95 40.67
CA GLY A 4 46.71 -44.67 39.43
C GLY A 4 46.24 -43.22 39.41
N ALA A 5 47.18 -42.28 39.21
CA ALA A 5 46.82 -40.88 38.97
C ALA A 5 46.06 -40.79 37.63
N LYS A 6 44.77 -40.47 37.67
CA LYS A 6 43.97 -40.14 36.48
C LYS A 6 44.57 -38.89 35.82
N MET A 7 45.29 -39.07 34.72
CA MET A 7 45.70 -37.95 33.86
C MET A 7 44.44 -37.27 33.29
N LYS A 8 44.20 -36.00 33.65
CA LYS A 8 43.23 -35.15 32.95
C LYS A 8 43.78 -34.87 31.54
N ARG A 9 43.04 -35.30 30.52
CA ARG A 9 43.33 -34.92 29.13
C ARG A 9 43.23 -33.40 28.98
N ARG A 10 44.26 -32.79 28.41
CA ARG A 10 44.31 -31.37 28.04
C ARG A 10 44.09 -31.29 26.54
N ASP A 11 42.84 -31.46 26.12
CA ASP A 11 42.47 -31.32 24.72
C ASP A 11 42.14 -29.84 24.49
N GLY A 12 43.06 -29.13 23.82
CA GLY A 12 42.91 -27.73 23.44
C GLY A 12 42.74 -27.60 21.92
N PHE A 13 42.10 -26.53 21.47
CA PHE A 13 41.92 -26.25 20.04
C PHE A 13 43.24 -25.84 19.39
N THR A 14 43.51 -26.38 18.22
CA THR A 14 44.61 -25.93 17.38
C THR A 14 44.25 -24.60 16.69
N LEU A 15 45.27 -23.81 16.33
CA LEU A 15 45.07 -22.55 15.61
C LEU A 15 44.31 -22.74 14.29
N ILE A 16 44.59 -23.84 13.58
CA ILE A 16 43.94 -24.14 12.31
C ILE A 16 42.45 -24.47 12.46
N GLU A 17 42.06 -25.14 13.55
CA GLU A 17 40.64 -25.41 13.85
C GLU A 17 39.88 -24.12 14.13
N ILE A 18 40.47 -23.18 14.88
CA ILE A 18 39.85 -21.88 15.13
C ILE A 18 39.69 -21.09 13.82
N LEU A 19 40.71 -21.08 12.96
CA LEU A 19 40.63 -20.42 11.65
C LEU A 19 39.56 -21.03 10.75
N ALA A 20 39.47 -22.37 10.72
CA ALA A 20 38.43 -23.06 9.95
C ALA A 20 37.02 -22.74 10.48
N VAL A 21 36.83 -22.74 11.79
CA VAL A 21 35.54 -22.38 12.42
C VAL A 21 35.17 -20.93 12.11
N VAL A 22 36.09 -19.98 12.25
CA VAL A 22 35.81 -18.56 11.94
C VAL A 22 35.48 -18.37 10.46
N ALA A 23 36.20 -19.05 9.56
CA ALA A 23 35.92 -19.01 8.13
C ALA A 23 34.50 -19.53 7.83
N ILE A 24 34.11 -20.67 8.38
CA ILE A 24 32.76 -21.23 8.18
C ILE A 24 31.69 -20.32 8.82
N MET A 25 31.92 -19.83 10.04
CA MET A 25 30.99 -18.94 10.75
C MET A 25 30.78 -17.63 10.00
N SER A 26 31.81 -17.10 9.34
CA SER A 26 31.68 -15.88 8.53
C SER A 26 30.72 -16.06 7.34
N VAL A 27 30.81 -17.20 6.65
CA VAL A 27 29.91 -17.53 5.53
C VAL A 27 28.48 -17.70 6.04
N VAL A 28 28.29 -18.43 7.15
CA VAL A 28 26.97 -18.61 7.77
C VAL A 28 26.36 -17.27 8.20
N ALA A 29 27.16 -16.38 8.80
CA ALA A 29 26.71 -15.07 9.23
C ALA A 29 26.25 -14.19 8.06
N ILE A 30 26.97 -14.21 6.92
CA ILE A 30 26.58 -13.47 5.71
C ILE A 30 25.24 -13.97 5.19
N VAL A 31 25.05 -15.30 5.10
CA VAL A 31 23.78 -15.88 4.64
C VAL A 31 22.65 -15.53 5.60
N ALA A 32 22.84 -15.71 6.91
CA ALA A 32 21.83 -15.42 7.91
C ALA A 32 21.40 -13.94 7.90
N THR A 33 22.35 -13.02 7.83
CA THR A 33 22.06 -11.58 7.76
C THR A 33 21.34 -11.21 6.46
N SER A 34 21.76 -11.74 5.32
CA SER A 34 21.10 -11.47 4.03
C SER A 34 19.62 -11.91 4.01
N LEU A 35 19.32 -13.06 4.62
CA LEU A 35 17.94 -13.56 4.76
C LEU A 35 17.13 -12.68 5.71
N PHE A 36 17.72 -12.27 6.83
CA PHE A 36 17.05 -11.40 7.79
C PHE A 36 16.72 -10.02 7.21
N TYR A 37 17.65 -9.40 6.48
CA TYR A 37 17.43 -8.12 5.80
C TYR A 37 16.36 -8.24 4.70
N THR A 38 16.45 -9.28 3.87
CA THR A 38 15.48 -9.52 2.80
C THR A 38 14.08 -9.78 3.36
N GLY A 39 13.97 -10.62 4.39
CA GLY A 39 12.70 -10.94 5.03
C GLY A 39 12.04 -9.72 5.65
N SER A 40 12.79 -8.94 6.43
CA SER A 40 12.27 -7.74 7.11
C SER A 40 11.82 -6.67 6.11
N ASN A 41 12.61 -6.40 5.08
CA ASN A 41 12.29 -5.38 4.08
C ASN A 41 11.09 -5.80 3.21
N THR A 42 10.97 -7.10 2.92
CA THR A 42 9.81 -7.64 2.19
C THR A 42 8.54 -7.54 3.00
N TYR A 43 8.60 -7.83 4.30
CA TYR A 43 7.45 -7.73 5.20
C TYR A 43 6.91 -6.29 5.26
N ILE A 44 7.77 -5.31 5.52
CA ILE A 44 7.37 -3.89 5.61
C ILE A 44 6.78 -3.38 4.29
N LYS A 45 7.40 -3.71 3.15
CA LYS A 45 6.88 -3.33 1.83
C LYS A 45 5.53 -3.99 1.52
N SER A 46 5.36 -5.25 1.92
CA SER A 46 4.12 -5.99 1.74
C SER A 46 2.99 -5.40 2.58
N GLU A 47 3.27 -5.02 3.82
CA GLU A 47 2.30 -4.39 4.72
C GLU A 47 1.83 -3.04 4.16
N LYS A 48 2.76 -2.17 3.77
CA LYS A 48 2.42 -0.88 3.15
C LYS A 48 1.63 -1.07 1.84
N SER A 49 2.02 -1.99 0.97
CA SER A 49 1.26 -2.29 -0.26
C SER A 49 -0.14 -2.84 0.04
N MET A 50 -0.30 -3.61 1.12
CA MET A 50 -1.62 -4.10 1.54
C MET A 50 -2.55 -2.96 1.96
N GLU A 51 -2.04 -2.02 2.75
CA GLU A 51 -2.79 -0.82 3.17
C GLU A 51 -3.22 0.02 1.96
N ILE A 52 -2.29 0.28 1.02
CA ILE A 52 -2.59 1.02 -0.22
C ILE A 52 -3.69 0.33 -1.02
N LYS A 53 -3.60 -0.99 -1.21
CA LYS A 53 -4.63 -1.79 -1.90
C LYS A 53 -5.98 -1.71 -1.20
N GLN A 54 -6.00 -1.72 0.13
CA GLN A 54 -7.23 -1.59 0.91
C GLN A 54 -7.84 -0.19 0.76
N ASN A 55 -7.02 0.87 0.76
CA ASN A 55 -7.49 2.24 0.53
C ASN A 55 -8.08 2.42 -0.87
N VAL A 56 -7.39 1.91 -1.90
CA VAL A 56 -7.87 1.92 -3.29
C VAL A 56 -9.20 1.18 -3.43
N ARG A 57 -9.33 -0.01 -2.82
CA ARG A 57 -10.58 -0.80 -2.83
C ARG A 57 -11.71 -0.08 -2.11
N SER A 58 -11.45 0.42 -0.91
CA SER A 58 -12.46 1.08 -0.08
C SER A 58 -12.99 2.34 -0.75
N ALA A 59 -12.11 3.16 -1.34
CA ALA A 59 -12.52 4.33 -2.11
C ALA A 59 -13.33 3.95 -3.35
N MET A 60 -12.89 2.92 -4.10
CA MET A 60 -13.61 2.44 -5.28
C MET A 60 -15.02 1.95 -4.91
N GLU A 61 -15.15 1.18 -3.83
CA GLU A 61 -16.43 0.68 -3.34
C GLU A 61 -17.34 1.82 -2.90
N ALA A 62 -16.83 2.79 -2.13
CA ALA A 62 -17.61 3.95 -1.70
C ALA A 62 -18.14 4.77 -2.88
N ILE A 63 -17.27 5.15 -3.82
CA ILE A 63 -17.64 5.96 -4.99
C ILE A 63 -18.64 5.20 -5.88
N THR A 64 -18.37 3.93 -6.17
CA THR A 64 -19.26 3.14 -7.06
C THR A 64 -20.58 2.79 -6.40
N SER A 65 -20.60 2.60 -5.08
CA SER A 65 -21.83 2.45 -4.30
C SER A 65 -22.67 3.73 -4.37
N ASP A 66 -22.06 4.90 -4.19
CA ASP A 66 -22.78 6.17 -4.28
C ASP A 66 -23.30 6.46 -5.69
N ILE A 67 -22.56 6.10 -6.73
CA ILE A 67 -23.04 6.18 -8.13
C ILE A 67 -24.29 5.31 -8.32
N LYS A 68 -24.24 4.05 -7.87
CA LYS A 68 -25.36 3.10 -7.99
C LYS A 68 -26.57 3.55 -7.17
N ARG A 69 -26.34 4.06 -5.95
CA ARG A 69 -27.38 4.52 -5.03
C ARG A 69 -28.07 5.79 -5.53
N THR A 70 -27.32 6.68 -6.18
CA THR A 70 -27.88 7.90 -6.77
C THR A 70 -28.91 7.54 -7.84
N GLY A 71 -28.61 6.57 -8.71
CA GLY A 71 -29.53 6.02 -9.72
C GLY A 71 -29.98 7.01 -10.82
N ASP A 72 -29.70 8.30 -10.64
CA ASP A 72 -30.11 9.41 -11.49
C ASP A 72 -28.87 10.06 -12.13
N ALA A 73 -28.78 9.96 -13.46
CA ALA A 73 -27.67 10.50 -14.24
C ALA A 73 -27.56 12.03 -14.15
N SER A 74 -28.66 12.74 -13.91
CA SER A 74 -28.65 14.20 -13.82
C SER A 74 -27.90 14.72 -12.59
N LYS A 75 -27.75 13.87 -11.57
CA LYS A 75 -27.04 14.17 -10.32
C LYS A 75 -25.59 13.73 -10.33
N ILE A 76 -25.08 13.25 -11.47
CA ILE A 76 -23.71 12.79 -11.61
C ILE A 76 -23.04 13.60 -12.71
N TYR A 77 -22.13 14.49 -12.33
CA TYR A 77 -21.48 15.40 -13.26
C TYR A 77 -20.08 15.78 -12.80
N VAL A 78 -19.31 16.36 -13.71
CA VAL A 78 -17.96 16.83 -13.45
C VAL A 78 -17.95 18.34 -13.42
N LYS A 79 -17.31 18.90 -12.38
CA LYS A 79 -17.11 20.35 -12.28
C LYS A 79 -15.86 20.65 -11.48
N ASP A 80 -15.20 21.75 -11.81
CA ASP A 80 -14.09 22.25 -11.02
C ASP A 80 -14.57 22.86 -9.69
N ILE A 81 -13.81 22.59 -8.63
CA ILE A 81 -14.00 23.18 -7.31
C ILE A 81 -12.72 23.88 -6.87
N THR A 82 -12.86 24.98 -6.13
CA THR A 82 -11.71 25.66 -5.52
C THR A 82 -11.74 25.46 -4.02
N ARG A 83 -10.65 24.92 -3.46
CA ARG A 83 -10.45 24.71 -2.01
C ARG A 83 -9.06 25.20 -1.63
N SER A 84 -8.96 26.06 -0.62
CA SER A 84 -7.68 26.60 -0.12
C SER A 84 -6.80 27.22 -1.23
N GLY A 85 -7.41 27.94 -2.18
CA GLY A 85 -6.71 28.59 -3.29
C GLY A 85 -6.25 27.66 -4.42
N LYS A 86 -6.55 26.35 -4.36
CA LYS A 86 -6.27 25.38 -5.42
C LYS A 86 -7.56 24.93 -6.10
N THR A 87 -7.51 24.72 -7.41
CA THR A 87 -8.63 24.21 -8.20
C THR A 87 -8.44 22.71 -8.46
N TYR A 88 -9.52 21.96 -8.26
CA TYR A 88 -9.56 20.51 -8.42
C TYR A 88 -10.70 20.14 -9.36
N LYS A 89 -10.44 19.19 -10.27
CA LYS A 89 -11.49 18.55 -11.04
C LYS A 89 -12.25 17.59 -10.12
N ALA A 90 -13.54 17.83 -9.91
CA ALA A 90 -14.35 17.04 -8.98
C ALA A 90 -15.45 16.25 -9.70
N LEU A 91 -15.72 15.05 -9.18
CA LEU A 91 -16.85 14.22 -9.53
C LEU A 91 -17.96 14.42 -8.49
N TYR A 92 -19.09 14.93 -8.95
CA TYR A 92 -20.31 15.05 -8.15
C TYR A 92 -21.12 13.77 -8.32
N VAL A 93 -21.60 13.21 -7.20
CA VAL A 93 -22.42 12.00 -7.16
C VAL A 93 -23.51 12.20 -6.11
N GLY A 94 -24.68 12.68 -6.53
CA GLY A 94 -25.72 13.09 -5.60
C GLY A 94 -25.23 14.26 -4.73
N ASP A 95 -25.26 14.09 -3.41
CA ASP A 95 -24.78 15.09 -2.44
C ASP A 95 -23.26 15.01 -2.20
N ASN A 96 -22.61 13.96 -2.70
CA ASN A 96 -21.19 13.72 -2.46
C ASN A 96 -20.32 14.34 -3.56
N VAL A 97 -19.19 14.90 -3.16
CA VAL A 97 -18.21 15.50 -4.07
C VAL A 97 -16.85 14.86 -3.82
N TYR A 98 -16.32 14.19 -4.84
CA TYR A 98 -15.00 13.54 -4.80
C TYR A 98 -13.99 14.32 -5.63
N TYR A 99 -12.79 14.48 -5.10
CA TYR A 99 -11.70 15.13 -5.81
C TYR A 99 -10.35 14.58 -5.34
N TYR A 100 -9.34 14.72 -6.19
CA TYR A 100 -7.98 14.29 -5.92
C TYR A 100 -7.10 15.46 -5.48
N ASP A 101 -6.45 15.35 -4.33
CA ASP A 101 -5.42 16.29 -3.87
C ASP A 101 -4.04 15.65 -4.06
N ASP A 102 -3.36 16.03 -5.14
CA ASP A 102 -2.03 15.53 -5.48
C ASP A 102 -0.95 15.91 -4.47
N SER A 103 -1.10 17.05 -3.79
CA SER A 103 -0.15 17.46 -2.74
C SER A 103 -0.23 16.56 -1.52
N LYS A 104 -1.38 15.95 -1.28
CA LYS A 104 -1.61 15.00 -0.18
C LYS A 104 -1.59 13.54 -0.62
N LYS A 105 -1.53 13.27 -1.93
CA LYS A 105 -1.72 11.93 -2.51
C LYS A 105 -2.98 11.26 -1.98
N SER A 106 -4.11 11.97 -2.03
CA SER A 106 -5.36 11.55 -1.39
C SER A 106 -6.60 11.85 -2.22
N ILE A 107 -7.62 11.00 -2.08
CA ILE A 107 -8.98 11.28 -2.54
C ILE A 107 -9.75 11.86 -1.35
N CYS A 108 -10.37 13.02 -1.54
CA CYS A 108 -11.19 13.67 -0.54
C CYS A 108 -12.68 13.60 -0.92
N MET A 109 -13.54 13.59 0.10
CA MET A 109 -15.00 13.55 -0.02
C MET A 109 -15.62 14.69 0.79
N ASN A 110 -16.60 15.37 0.20
CA ASN A 110 -17.15 16.60 0.77
C ASN A 110 -18.60 16.47 1.25
N ASN A 111 -18.79 15.78 2.38
CA ASN A 111 -19.94 16.06 3.25
C ASN A 111 -19.52 16.81 4.54
N ASN A 112 -18.21 16.84 4.87
CA ASN A 112 -17.63 17.56 6.02
C ASN A 112 -16.25 18.15 5.69
N ASN A 113 -16.19 19.31 5.01
CA ASN A 113 -14.94 20.08 4.79
C ASN A 113 -13.77 19.39 4.07
N GLY A 114 -14.03 18.35 3.27
CA GLY A 114 -13.00 17.64 2.51
C GLY A 114 -12.27 16.58 3.33
N GLN A 115 -13.04 15.73 4.02
CA GLN A 115 -12.52 14.55 4.71
C GLN A 115 -11.79 13.64 3.72
N GLU A 116 -10.64 13.15 4.13
CA GLU A 116 -9.89 12.16 3.38
C GLU A 116 -10.69 10.84 3.32
N LEU A 117 -10.98 10.38 2.11
CA LEU A 117 -11.62 9.08 1.85
C LEU A 117 -10.56 7.98 1.73
N ALA A 118 -9.44 8.30 1.09
CA ALA A 118 -8.30 7.41 0.93
C ALA A 118 -7.00 8.22 0.76
N ASN A 119 -5.92 7.72 1.34
CA ASN A 119 -4.56 8.23 1.16
C ASN A 119 -3.70 7.23 0.36
N GLU A 120 -2.46 7.67 0.08
CA GLU A 120 -1.49 6.93 -0.72
C GLU A 120 -2.05 6.60 -2.12
N ILE A 121 -2.74 7.58 -2.69
CA ILE A 121 -3.30 7.57 -4.04
C ILE A 121 -2.43 8.41 -4.95
N ASP A 122 -1.98 7.83 -6.06
CA ASP A 122 -1.20 8.52 -7.08
C ASP A 122 -2.06 9.16 -8.17
N SER A 123 -3.19 8.54 -8.50
CA SER A 123 -4.16 9.15 -9.41
C SER A 123 -5.59 8.71 -9.15
N PHE A 124 -6.52 9.64 -9.39
CA PHE A 124 -7.96 9.40 -9.44
C PHE A 124 -8.51 10.09 -10.67
N THR A 125 -9.03 9.29 -11.61
CA THR A 125 -9.57 9.77 -12.87
C THR A 125 -10.96 9.22 -13.10
N PHE A 126 -11.78 10.00 -13.78
CA PHE A 126 -13.16 9.64 -14.07
C PHE A 126 -13.60 10.22 -15.40
N SER A 127 -14.52 9.50 -16.05
CA SER A 127 -15.13 9.90 -17.32
C SER A 127 -16.62 9.55 -17.30
N ILE A 128 -17.42 10.44 -17.87
CA ILE A 128 -18.86 10.27 -18.02
C ILE A 128 -19.15 10.29 -19.52
N ASP A 129 -19.70 9.19 -20.04
CA ASP A 129 -20.10 9.01 -21.43
C ASP A 129 -21.56 8.55 -21.48
N GLY A 130 -22.47 9.53 -21.61
CA GLY A 130 -23.91 9.30 -21.48
C GLY A 130 -24.29 8.72 -20.11
N ARG A 131 -24.64 7.43 -20.07
CA ARG A 131 -25.01 6.69 -18.85
C ARG A 131 -23.90 5.78 -18.32
N LYS A 132 -22.74 5.80 -18.96
CA LYS A 132 -21.57 5.03 -18.57
C LYS A 132 -20.63 5.94 -17.77
N ILE A 133 -20.35 5.55 -16.54
CA ILE A 133 -19.39 6.24 -15.68
C ILE A 133 -18.19 5.31 -15.49
N THR A 134 -17.01 5.80 -15.83
CA THR A 134 -15.74 5.09 -15.62
C THR A 134 -14.99 5.77 -14.49
N VAL A 135 -14.53 4.99 -13.52
CA VAL A 135 -13.72 5.45 -12.39
C VAL A 135 -12.45 4.63 -12.33
N ILE A 136 -11.30 5.31 -12.25
CA ILE A 136 -9.99 4.67 -12.16
C ILE A 136 -9.25 5.29 -10.98
N ILE A 137 -8.75 4.42 -10.09
CA ILE A 137 -7.95 4.79 -8.91
C ILE A 137 -6.65 4.01 -8.96
N THR A 138 -5.52 4.70 -8.80
CA THR A 138 -4.18 4.10 -8.74
C THR A 138 -3.51 4.49 -7.43
N GLY A 139 -3.05 3.51 -6.66
CA GLY A 139 -2.26 3.70 -5.45
C GLY A 139 -0.79 4.06 -5.74
N THR A 140 -0.08 4.59 -4.76
CA THR A 140 1.35 4.94 -4.87
C THR A 140 2.27 3.73 -5.07
N ASP A 141 1.78 2.51 -4.80
CA ASP A 141 2.47 1.25 -5.10
C ASP A 141 2.24 0.74 -6.54
N GLY A 142 1.47 1.49 -7.34
CA GLY A 142 1.11 1.13 -8.71
C GLY A 142 -0.09 0.20 -8.85
N PHE A 143 -0.74 -0.19 -7.74
CA PHE A 143 -1.98 -0.96 -7.81
C PHE A 143 -3.13 -0.09 -8.36
N THR A 144 -3.76 -0.53 -9.45
CA THR A 144 -4.86 0.19 -10.10
C THR A 144 -6.14 -0.62 -10.08
N LEU A 145 -7.26 0.04 -9.77
CA LEU A 145 -8.61 -0.46 -10.03
C LEU A 145 -9.30 0.43 -11.06
N ASN A 146 -9.98 -0.23 -12.00
CA ASN A 146 -10.84 0.40 -13.00
C ASN A 146 -12.24 -0.20 -12.87
N ASN A 147 -13.25 0.63 -12.64
CA ASN A 147 -14.63 0.21 -12.57
C ASN A 147 -15.51 1.04 -13.51
N VAL A 148 -16.43 0.35 -14.18
CA VAL A 148 -17.40 0.94 -15.10
C VAL A 148 -18.80 0.67 -14.55
N VAL A 149 -19.53 1.74 -14.27
CA VAL A 149 -20.91 1.69 -13.77
C VAL A 149 -21.85 2.21 -14.85
N PHE A 150 -22.92 1.45 -15.10
CA PHE A 150 -24.01 1.85 -15.99
C PHE A 150 -25.21 2.26 -15.16
N LEU A 151 -25.75 3.44 -15.44
CA LEU A 151 -26.95 3.93 -14.78
C LEU A 151 -28.22 3.29 -15.37
N PRO A 152 -29.24 3.04 -14.53
CA PRO A 152 -30.51 2.45 -14.96
C PRO A 152 -31.26 3.38 -15.94
N LYS A 153 -32.29 2.81 -16.59
CA LYS A 153 -32.94 3.45 -17.73
C LYS A 153 -33.84 4.64 -17.39
#